data_AF-A0A932N8Z2-F1
#
_entry.id   AF-A0A932N8Z2-F1
#
_cell.length_a   1.000
_cell.length_b   1.000
_cell.length_c   1.000
_cell.angle_alpha   90.00
_cell.angle_beta   90.00
_cell.angle_gamma   90.00
#
_symmetry.space_group_name_H-M   'P 1'
#
loop_
_entity.id
_entity.type
_entity.pdbx_description
1 polymer ?
#
loop_
_entity_poly.entity_id
_entity_poly.type
_entity_poly.pdbx_seq_one_letter_code
_entity_poly.pdbx_strand_id
1 'polypeptide(L)'
;MPNLLGLAPRLLRALSQLFWALMRDAWEMMVWGNVRAGSISLADAPRSFRLLIRFGLWLTLLLCLALPLSDFWRALSPLQPLILYTNALAGLYVPILIVPVIIGLLALAWAYLLCGALHAQWVAKLAALLLFALFNFSFVLHLLSDVLLEIAITFGGLGLNLWSTLALLIQTGCWLALLALFVIRWRRPVRPGLEFPIVLGLIALMLFTSYFGIQLSGQALQSTSSSNALLLTEALDAILNFLVPYLVLGGVEMAGLGLTLTQAIAGRMKNAPEPGTGRARRLWIAGLAVVLVGRFIAQWIVPLFNGDEIAFSWGAVVIALLLLVIFVRAQRPSPPDELPWWIVPALALMLFAVFFVLQVNALIAQLFAVVAIAFNLNPDLIFGIFVRLTNAISLLPTETFAALFALFLGLAMWLWAAIKRRPFPGRALFLFVFSLWAFWGAVTRPGRPLGALSFRYEHFSTFMTLILTSIFVTAALARRLSPRRLLYLTAATILLWALEFRDFLADPLSPLFGLLGAGVAVVSVGIFLNVMSAGNRFSLNTEARSFPRQSRSLMYFGYALLVVITINWLAASHNADQMAQNNVVTNGGFQIIGLPLALWALITGSATMMGESARKEPDARDNLSPAV
;
A
#
# COMPACT_ATOMS: atom_id res chain seq x y z
N MET A 1 -7.96 11.94 -53.94
CA MET A 1 -8.32 12.09 -52.51
C MET A 1 -9.14 10.94 -51.88
N PRO A 2 -9.92 10.08 -52.57
CA PRO A 2 -10.72 9.04 -51.89
C PRO A 2 -9.90 7.88 -51.27
N ASN A 3 -8.64 7.69 -51.64
CA ASN A 3 -7.79 6.60 -51.11
C ASN A 3 -7.29 6.82 -49.67
N LEU A 4 -7.30 8.06 -49.15
CA LEU A 4 -6.90 8.35 -47.77
C LEU A 4 -8.03 8.05 -46.77
N LEU A 5 -9.29 8.20 -47.18
CA LEU A 5 -10.47 7.91 -46.35
C LEU A 5 -10.69 6.41 -46.13
N GLY A 6 -10.21 5.54 -47.05
CA GLY A 6 -10.24 4.08 -46.87
C GLY A 6 -9.16 3.53 -45.94
N LEU A 7 -8.06 4.29 -45.73
CA LEU A 7 -6.97 3.91 -44.83
C LEU A 7 -7.34 4.13 -43.36
N ALA A 8 -8.07 5.19 -43.03
CA ALA A 8 -8.46 5.53 -41.66
C ALA A 8 -9.26 4.42 -40.93
N PRO A 9 -10.36 3.86 -41.47
CA PRO A 9 -11.11 2.80 -40.79
C PRO A 9 -10.35 1.47 -40.72
N ARG A 10 -9.44 1.21 -41.66
CA ARG A 10 -8.54 0.04 -41.61
C ARG A 10 -7.47 0.20 -40.53
N LEU A 11 -6.90 1.39 -40.41
CA LEU A 11 -6.00 1.77 -39.32
C LEU A 11 -6.71 1.70 -37.97
N LEU A 12 -7.94 2.20 -37.88
CA LEU A 12 -8.71 2.18 -36.64
C LEU A 12 -9.06 0.75 -36.21
N ARG A 13 -9.44 -0.12 -37.15
CA ARG A 13 -9.64 -1.56 -36.89
C ARG A 13 -8.35 -2.26 -36.51
N ALA A 14 -7.24 -1.97 -37.19
CA ALA A 14 -5.95 -2.56 -36.86
C ALA A 14 -5.47 -2.10 -35.47
N LEU A 15 -5.66 -0.82 -35.14
CA LEU A 15 -5.37 -0.26 -33.81
C LEU A 15 -6.28 -0.82 -32.74
N SER A 16 -7.58 -1.01 -33.01
CA SER A 16 -8.51 -1.59 -32.04
C SER A 16 -8.23 -3.07 -31.80
N GLN A 17 -7.87 -3.83 -32.84
CA GLN A 17 -7.46 -5.23 -32.71
C GLN A 17 -6.11 -5.38 -32.00
N LEU A 18 -5.15 -4.50 -32.30
CA LEU A 18 -3.88 -4.43 -31.59
C LEU A 18 -4.14 -4.11 -30.11
N PHE A 19 -4.92 -3.06 -29.83
CA PHE A 19 -5.28 -2.66 -28.47
C PHE A 19 -5.98 -3.80 -27.73
N TRP A 20 -6.98 -4.45 -28.34
CA TRP A 20 -7.68 -5.58 -27.74
C TRP A 20 -6.77 -6.78 -27.48
N ALA A 21 -5.89 -7.12 -28.43
CA ALA A 21 -4.91 -8.18 -28.24
C ALA A 21 -3.96 -7.85 -27.07
N LEU A 22 -3.42 -6.64 -27.05
CA LEU A 22 -2.54 -6.16 -25.98
C LEU A 22 -3.26 -6.18 -24.61
N MET A 23 -4.50 -5.71 -24.54
CA MET A 23 -5.30 -5.71 -23.31
C MET A 23 -5.64 -7.14 -22.86
N ARG A 24 -5.99 -8.04 -23.77
CA ARG A 24 -6.28 -9.44 -23.44
C ARG A 24 -5.06 -10.16 -22.90
N ASP A 25 -3.90 -10.01 -23.54
CA ASP A 25 -2.67 -10.67 -23.07
C ASP A 25 -2.14 -10.04 -21.78
N ALA A 26 -2.25 -8.72 -21.67
CA ALA A 26 -1.98 -8.03 -20.43
C ALA A 26 -2.87 -8.58 -19.32
N TRP A 27 -4.18 -8.70 -19.56
CA TRP A 27 -5.11 -9.29 -18.60
C TRP A 27 -4.76 -10.74 -18.27
N GLU A 28 -4.43 -11.56 -19.28
CA GLU A 28 -4.05 -12.95 -19.07
C GLU A 28 -2.76 -13.08 -18.26
N MET A 29 -1.73 -12.27 -18.53
CA MET A 29 -0.48 -12.28 -17.74
C MET A 29 -0.68 -11.68 -16.34
N MET A 30 -1.36 -10.54 -16.27
CA MET A 30 -1.49 -9.71 -15.07
C MET A 30 -2.48 -10.26 -14.06
N VAL A 31 -3.62 -10.76 -14.52
CA VAL A 31 -4.66 -11.30 -13.65
C VAL A 31 -4.51 -12.80 -13.58
N TRP A 32 -4.68 -13.51 -14.70
CA TRP A 32 -4.75 -14.96 -14.65
C TRP A 32 -3.41 -15.63 -14.41
N GLY A 33 -2.32 -15.10 -14.97
CA GLY A 33 -0.95 -15.59 -14.77
C GLY A 33 -0.55 -15.47 -13.31
N ASN A 34 -0.65 -14.25 -12.75
CA ASN A 34 -0.39 -13.98 -11.34
C ASN A 34 -1.31 -14.78 -10.40
N VAL A 35 -2.59 -14.95 -10.72
CA VAL A 35 -3.51 -15.73 -9.88
C VAL A 35 -3.21 -17.22 -9.96
N ARG A 36 -2.90 -17.78 -11.15
CA ARG A 36 -2.53 -19.20 -11.28
C ARG A 36 -1.21 -19.49 -10.56
N ALA A 37 -0.18 -18.69 -10.80
CA ALA A 37 1.13 -18.84 -10.19
C ALA A 37 1.14 -18.50 -8.69
N GLY A 38 0.29 -17.57 -8.29
CA GLY A 38 0.21 -17.00 -6.93
C GLY A 38 -0.93 -17.54 -6.08
N SER A 39 -1.75 -18.47 -6.55
CA SER A 39 -2.88 -18.97 -5.76
C SER A 39 -2.40 -19.67 -4.48
N ILE A 40 -3.15 -19.50 -3.40
CA ILE A 40 -2.90 -20.22 -2.16
C ILE A 40 -3.26 -21.68 -2.39
N SER A 41 -2.26 -22.55 -2.38
CA SER A 41 -2.50 -24.00 -2.37
C SER A 41 -3.24 -24.35 -1.08
N LEU A 42 -4.23 -25.22 -1.18
CA LEU A 42 -4.93 -25.82 -0.03
C LEU A 42 -4.70 -27.33 0.03
N ALA A 43 -3.81 -27.86 -0.82
CA ALA A 43 -3.37 -29.24 -0.76
C ALA A 43 -2.75 -29.50 0.62
N ASP A 44 -3.09 -30.67 1.17
CA ASP A 44 -2.61 -31.20 2.47
C ASP A 44 -3.05 -30.43 3.72
N ALA A 45 -3.91 -29.41 3.59
CA ALA A 45 -4.39 -28.66 4.73
C ALA A 45 -5.61 -29.31 5.42
N PRO A 46 -5.70 -29.23 6.76
CA PRO A 46 -6.84 -29.76 7.50
C PRO A 46 -8.17 -29.10 7.06
N ARG A 47 -9.28 -29.85 7.15
CA ARG A 47 -10.60 -29.38 6.69
C ARG A 47 -11.02 -28.05 7.32
N SER A 48 -10.78 -27.88 8.62
CA SER A 48 -11.08 -26.65 9.36
C SER A 48 -10.33 -25.44 8.82
N PHE A 49 -9.04 -25.59 8.51
CA PHE A 49 -8.25 -24.53 7.91
C PHE A 49 -8.73 -24.18 6.49
N ARG A 50 -9.09 -25.19 5.67
CA ARG A 50 -9.66 -24.95 4.34
C ARG A 50 -10.95 -24.15 4.39
N LEU A 51 -11.82 -24.43 5.37
CA LEU A 51 -13.03 -23.66 5.60
C LEU A 51 -12.72 -22.22 5.99
N LEU A 52 -11.78 -22.00 6.92
CA LEU A 52 -11.35 -20.65 7.33
C LEU A 52 -10.79 -19.86 6.16
N ILE A 53 -9.93 -20.44 5.32
CA ILE A 53 -9.37 -19.72 4.16
C ILE A 53 -10.45 -19.39 3.14
N ARG A 54 -11.36 -20.33 2.84
CA ARG A 54 -12.49 -20.07 1.93
C ARG A 54 -13.40 -18.98 2.48
N PHE A 55 -13.71 -19.00 3.77
CA PHE A 55 -14.54 -18.00 4.41
C PHE A 55 -13.90 -16.61 4.36
N GLY A 56 -12.62 -16.49 4.71
CA GLY A 56 -11.87 -15.24 4.63
C GLY A 56 -11.82 -14.69 3.19
N LEU A 57 -11.60 -15.57 2.21
CA LEU A 57 -11.61 -15.21 0.79
C LEU A 57 -12.98 -14.67 0.36
N TRP A 58 -14.06 -15.44 0.57
CA TRP A 58 -15.42 -15.04 0.19
C TRP A 58 -15.86 -13.76 0.88
N LEU A 59 -15.50 -13.59 2.16
CA LEU A 59 -15.80 -12.37 2.88
C LEU A 59 -15.05 -11.17 2.31
N THR A 60 -13.75 -11.32 2.00
CA THR A 60 -12.97 -10.26 1.35
C THR A 60 -13.60 -9.87 0.01
N LEU A 61 -14.02 -10.85 -0.80
CA LEU A 61 -14.71 -10.60 -2.06
C LEU A 61 -16.02 -9.83 -1.86
N LEU A 62 -16.84 -10.28 -0.91
CA LEU A 62 -18.12 -9.66 -0.61
C LEU A 62 -17.93 -8.22 -0.12
N LEU A 63 -16.92 -7.95 0.70
CA LEU A 63 -16.60 -6.60 1.16
C LEU A 63 -16.02 -5.72 0.04
N CYS A 64 -15.25 -6.28 -0.90
CA CYS A 64 -14.82 -5.55 -2.10
C CYS A 64 -15.99 -5.18 -3.01
N LEU A 65 -17.00 -6.06 -3.11
CA LEU A 65 -18.24 -5.82 -3.85
C LEU A 65 -19.19 -4.87 -3.11
N ALA A 66 -19.10 -4.77 -1.79
CA ALA A 66 -19.89 -3.85 -0.98
C ALA A 66 -19.42 -2.39 -1.09
N LEU A 67 -18.16 -2.16 -1.46
CA LEU A 67 -17.58 -0.81 -1.63
C LEU A 67 -18.37 0.11 -2.58
N PRO A 68 -18.72 -0.30 -3.82
CA PRO A 68 -19.57 0.51 -4.71
C PRO A 68 -21.02 0.66 -4.20
N LEU A 69 -21.43 -0.13 -3.21
CA LEU A 69 -22.75 -0.06 -2.59
C LEU A 69 -22.76 0.82 -1.32
N SER A 70 -21.71 1.58 -1.05
CA SER A 70 -21.62 2.48 0.11
C SER A 70 -22.80 3.45 0.20
N ASP A 71 -23.28 3.99 -0.92
CA ASP A 71 -24.45 4.87 -0.94
C ASP A 71 -25.76 4.16 -0.60
N PHE A 72 -25.87 2.88 -0.98
CA PHE A 72 -27.00 2.05 -0.61
C PHE A 72 -27.08 1.85 0.91
N TRP A 73 -25.95 1.61 1.58
CA TRP A 73 -25.91 1.48 3.04
C TRP A 73 -26.36 2.76 3.76
N ARG A 74 -26.08 3.93 3.19
CA ARG A 74 -26.55 5.23 3.73
C ARG A 74 -28.05 5.41 3.57
N ALA A 75 -28.59 5.01 2.42
CA ALA A 75 -30.01 5.14 2.15
C ALA A 75 -30.88 4.25 3.07
N LEU A 76 -30.33 3.13 3.54
CA LEU A 76 -31.06 2.15 4.35
C LEU A 76 -31.15 2.46 5.85
N SER A 77 -30.36 3.40 6.38
CA SER A 77 -30.23 3.61 7.83
C SER A 77 -30.26 5.08 8.20
N PRO A 78 -30.82 5.44 9.37
CA PRO A 78 -30.64 6.78 9.91
C PRO A 78 -29.15 7.11 10.02
N LEU A 79 -28.81 8.30 9.53
CA LEU A 79 -27.47 8.83 9.57
C LEU A 79 -27.21 9.50 10.92
N GLN A 80 -26.07 9.18 11.50
CA GLN A 80 -25.66 9.71 12.77
C GLN A 80 -24.45 10.63 12.61
N PRO A 81 -24.48 11.86 13.15
CA PRO A 81 -23.35 12.75 13.08
C PRO A 81 -22.18 12.22 13.91
N LEU A 82 -20.99 12.20 13.33
CA LEU A 82 -19.72 12.11 14.03
C LEU A 82 -19.40 13.52 14.55
N ILE A 83 -19.76 13.81 15.80
CA ILE A 83 -19.47 15.11 16.41
C ILE A 83 -17.98 15.13 16.77
N LEU A 84 -17.16 15.64 15.86
CA LEU A 84 -15.76 15.95 16.12
C LEU A 84 -15.67 17.44 16.51
N TYR A 85 -14.98 17.73 17.62
CA TYR A 85 -14.82 19.09 18.17
C TYR A 85 -13.94 20.02 17.32
N THR A 86 -13.65 19.69 16.06
CA THR A 86 -12.81 20.47 15.16
C THR A 86 -13.58 20.93 13.92
N ASN A 87 -13.49 22.24 13.62
CA ASN A 87 -14.20 22.91 12.53
C ASN A 87 -13.93 22.35 11.12
N ALA A 88 -12.94 21.47 10.95
CA ALA A 88 -12.61 20.82 9.68
C ALA A 88 -13.49 19.58 9.37
N LEU A 89 -14.17 19.00 10.36
CA LEU A 89 -14.88 17.71 10.23
C LEU A 89 -16.40 17.84 10.44
N ALA A 90 -16.93 19.07 10.31
CA ALA A 90 -18.37 19.31 10.35
C ALA A 90 -19.07 18.66 9.14
N GLY A 91 -19.97 17.70 9.38
CA GLY A 91 -20.78 17.05 8.35
C GLY A 91 -20.44 15.59 8.04
N LEU A 92 -19.67 14.91 8.91
CA LEU A 92 -19.46 13.46 8.80
C LEU A 92 -20.64 12.69 9.40
N TYR A 93 -21.14 11.72 8.63
CA TYR A 93 -22.31 10.93 9.00
C TYR A 93 -22.09 9.44 8.78
N VAL A 94 -22.49 8.63 9.76
CA VAL A 94 -22.38 7.18 9.69
C VAL A 94 -23.78 6.54 9.73
N PRO A 95 -24.08 5.57 8.86
CA PRO A 95 -25.28 4.74 8.97
C PRO A 95 -25.27 3.93 10.28
N ILE A 96 -26.25 4.12 11.17
CA ILE A 96 -26.26 3.45 12.49
C ILE A 96 -26.18 1.91 12.38
N LEU A 97 -26.86 1.34 11.38
CA LEU A 97 -26.88 -0.11 11.15
C LEU A 97 -25.51 -0.69 10.79
N ILE A 98 -24.58 0.11 10.26
CA ILE A 98 -23.26 -0.38 9.82
C ILE A 98 -22.30 -0.56 10.99
N VAL A 99 -22.49 0.16 12.10
CA VAL A 99 -21.61 0.13 13.27
C VAL A 99 -21.46 -1.28 13.87
N PRO A 100 -22.54 -1.99 14.26
CA PRO A 100 -22.42 -3.33 14.81
C PRO A 100 -21.91 -4.35 13.77
N VAL A 101 -22.23 -4.16 12.49
CA VAL A 101 -21.72 -5.01 11.40
C VAL A 101 -20.20 -4.88 11.29
N ILE A 102 -19.68 -3.65 11.30
CA ILE A 102 -18.25 -3.37 11.22
C ILE A 102 -17.53 -3.89 12.47
N ILE A 103 -18.11 -3.76 13.66
CA ILE A 103 -17.56 -4.35 14.88
C ILE A 103 -17.45 -5.88 14.77
N GLY A 104 -18.48 -6.55 14.26
CA GLY A 104 -18.43 -8.00 14.01
C GLY A 104 -17.37 -8.39 12.98
N LEU A 105 -17.23 -7.62 11.91
CA LEU A 105 -16.21 -7.82 10.90
C LEU A 105 -14.79 -7.57 11.45
N LEU A 106 -14.61 -6.56 12.29
CA LEU A 106 -13.34 -6.28 12.98
C LEU A 106 -12.99 -7.40 13.95
N ALA A 107 -13.96 -7.92 14.72
CA ALA A 107 -13.74 -9.07 15.60
C ALA A 107 -13.22 -10.27 14.80
N LEU A 108 -13.81 -10.52 13.64
CA LEU A 108 -13.39 -11.59 12.75
C LEU A 108 -11.98 -11.36 12.19
N ALA A 109 -11.69 -10.16 11.67
CA ALA A 109 -10.39 -9.82 11.11
C ALA A 109 -9.26 -9.96 12.14
N TRP A 110 -9.49 -9.47 13.36
CA TRP A 110 -8.57 -9.65 14.49
C TRP A 110 -8.46 -11.12 14.92
N ALA A 111 -9.54 -11.91 14.84
CA ALA A 111 -9.47 -13.33 15.13
C ALA A 111 -8.56 -14.09 14.15
N TYR A 112 -8.61 -13.75 12.85
CA TYR A 112 -7.67 -14.27 11.86
C TYR A 112 -6.22 -13.88 12.19
N LEU A 113 -5.97 -12.59 12.47
CA LEU A 113 -4.64 -12.09 12.80
C LEU A 113 -4.05 -12.73 14.06
N LEU A 114 -4.80 -12.71 15.16
CA LEU A 114 -4.35 -13.23 16.45
C LEU A 114 -4.22 -14.75 16.42
N CYS A 115 -5.19 -15.48 15.84
CA CYS A 115 -5.09 -16.94 15.68
C CYS A 115 -3.90 -17.34 14.80
N GLY A 116 -3.60 -16.54 13.76
CA GLY A 116 -2.39 -16.70 12.97
C GLY A 116 -1.13 -16.47 13.81
N ALA A 117 -1.09 -15.36 14.57
CA ALA A 117 0.07 -14.97 15.38
C ALA A 117 0.42 -16.00 16.48
N LEU A 118 -0.56 -16.75 17.02
CA LEU A 118 -0.33 -17.77 18.05
C LEU A 118 0.77 -18.78 17.73
N HIS A 119 1.02 -19.03 16.45
CA HIS A 119 2.01 -20.01 15.99
C HIS A 119 3.19 -19.38 15.26
N ALA A 120 3.25 -18.05 15.21
CA ALA A 120 4.35 -17.31 14.63
C ALA A 120 5.53 -17.23 15.61
N GLN A 121 6.66 -16.68 15.15
CA GLN A 121 7.78 -16.34 16.03
C GLN A 121 7.38 -15.31 17.10
N TRP A 122 8.13 -15.27 18.21
CA TRP A 122 7.84 -14.39 19.35
C TRP A 122 7.68 -12.92 18.97
N VAL A 123 8.47 -12.44 18.00
CA VAL A 123 8.38 -11.07 17.48
C VAL A 123 7.02 -10.81 16.84
N ALA A 124 6.51 -11.75 16.05
CA ALA A 124 5.21 -11.62 15.38
C ALA A 124 4.05 -11.73 16.38
N LYS A 125 4.19 -12.56 17.43
CA LYS A 125 3.25 -12.62 18.56
C LYS A 125 3.14 -11.28 19.28
N LEU A 126 4.29 -10.74 19.68
CA LEU A 126 4.38 -9.47 20.37
C LEU A 126 3.82 -8.35 19.49
N ALA A 127 4.19 -8.32 18.20
CA ALA A 127 3.68 -7.33 17.26
C ALA A 127 2.16 -7.42 17.11
N ALA A 128 1.58 -8.60 16.91
CA ALA A 128 0.13 -8.76 16.79
C ALA A 128 -0.62 -8.35 18.07
N LEU A 129 -0.10 -8.71 19.25
CA LEU A 129 -0.67 -8.29 20.53
C LEU A 129 -0.56 -6.79 20.76
N LEU A 130 0.58 -6.18 20.43
CA LEU A 130 0.79 -4.74 20.56
C LEU A 130 -0.11 -3.95 19.61
N LEU A 131 -0.26 -4.41 18.36
CA LEU A 131 -1.19 -3.81 17.40
C LEU A 131 -2.64 -3.93 17.88
N PHE A 132 -3.02 -5.08 18.43
CA PHE A 132 -4.36 -5.28 18.98
C PHE A 132 -4.60 -4.41 20.22
N ALA A 133 -3.57 -4.24 21.07
CA ALA A 133 -3.63 -3.37 22.23
C ALA A 133 -3.82 -1.91 21.81
N LEU A 134 -3.06 -1.44 20.81
CA LEU A 134 -3.22 -0.10 20.24
C LEU A 134 -4.61 0.14 19.67
N PHE A 135 -5.16 -0.84 18.93
CA PHE A 135 -6.52 -0.76 18.39
C PHE A 135 -7.59 -0.71 19.48
N ASN A 136 -7.49 -1.61 20.47
CA ASN A 136 -8.49 -1.72 21.52
C ASN A 136 -8.37 -0.63 22.59
N PHE A 137 -7.26 0.11 22.60
CA PHE A 137 -6.97 1.09 23.63
C PHE A 137 -8.06 2.16 23.75
N SER A 138 -8.56 2.68 22.63
CA SER A 138 -9.61 3.70 22.63
C SER A 138 -10.89 3.24 23.34
N PHE A 139 -11.28 1.96 23.15
CA PHE A 139 -12.43 1.37 23.86
C PHE A 139 -12.19 1.26 25.37
N VAL A 140 -11.01 0.77 25.77
CA VAL A 140 -10.63 0.65 27.19
C VAL A 140 -10.58 2.02 27.84
N LEU A 141 -9.98 3.01 27.17
CA LEU A 141 -9.79 4.35 27.68
C LEU A 141 -11.13 5.04 27.96
N HIS A 142 -12.10 4.91 27.05
CA HIS A 142 -13.43 5.46 27.25
C HIS A 142 -14.18 4.79 28.39
N LEU A 143 -14.17 3.45 28.46
CA LEU A 143 -14.77 2.75 29.58
C LEU A 143 -14.15 3.16 30.91
N LEU A 144 -12.83 3.34 30.95
CA LEU A 144 -12.12 3.78 32.14
C LEU A 144 -12.44 5.24 32.48
N SER A 145 -12.52 6.14 31.50
CA SER A 145 -12.88 7.54 31.73
C SER A 145 -14.32 7.68 32.24
N ASP A 146 -15.26 6.92 31.68
CA ASP A 146 -16.65 6.91 32.14
C ASP A 146 -16.73 6.48 33.61
N VAL A 147 -16.04 5.37 33.96
CA VAL A 147 -15.96 4.89 35.34
C VAL A 147 -15.34 5.94 36.27
N LEU A 148 -14.24 6.59 35.88
CA LEU A 148 -13.54 7.57 36.72
C LEU A 148 -14.33 8.89 36.88
N LEU A 149 -14.91 9.40 35.80
CA LEU A 149 -15.71 10.63 35.82
C LEU A 149 -16.97 10.44 36.66
N GLU A 150 -17.61 9.28 36.56
CA GLU A 150 -18.79 8.98 37.36
C GLU A 150 -18.42 8.72 38.83
N ILE A 151 -17.29 8.09 39.17
CA ILE A 151 -16.82 8.02 40.58
C ILE A 151 -16.65 9.43 41.18
N ALA A 152 -16.20 10.40 40.39
CA ALA A 152 -16.06 11.79 40.85
C ALA A 152 -17.41 12.51 41.06
N ILE A 153 -18.46 12.10 40.33
CA ILE A 153 -19.80 12.71 40.39
C ILE A 153 -20.73 11.96 41.37
N THR A 154 -20.48 10.67 41.64
CA THR A 154 -21.44 9.77 42.29
C THR A 154 -21.17 9.57 43.78
N PHE A 155 -21.40 10.63 44.55
CA PHE A 155 -22.04 10.50 45.88
C PHE A 155 -23.59 10.40 45.73
N GLY A 156 -24.12 10.17 44.52
CA GLY A 156 -25.55 10.39 44.19
C GLY A 156 -26.38 9.25 43.56
N GLY A 157 -25.86 8.04 43.27
CA GLY A 157 -26.73 6.94 42.79
C GLY A 157 -26.03 5.70 42.20
N LEU A 158 -26.33 4.51 42.75
CA LEU A 158 -25.66 3.23 42.48
C LEU A 158 -26.04 2.50 41.15
N GLY A 159 -26.94 3.05 40.33
CA GLY A 159 -27.57 2.30 39.23
C GLY A 159 -26.88 2.32 37.87
N LEU A 160 -26.11 3.37 37.56
CA LEU A 160 -25.57 3.59 36.20
C LEU A 160 -24.17 2.97 36.00
N ASN A 161 -23.40 2.83 37.09
CA ASN A 161 -22.02 2.35 37.09
C ASN A 161 -21.86 0.86 36.78
N LEU A 162 -22.95 0.07 36.79
CA LEU A 162 -22.85 -1.39 36.70
C LEU A 162 -22.44 -1.84 35.29
N TRP A 163 -22.92 -1.17 34.24
CA TRP A 163 -22.69 -1.60 32.86
C TRP A 163 -21.28 -1.28 32.35
N SER A 164 -20.75 -0.09 32.61
CA SER A 164 -19.38 0.30 32.27
C SER A 164 -18.36 -0.53 33.06
N THR A 165 -18.60 -0.74 34.37
CA THR A 165 -17.77 -1.60 35.21
C THR A 165 -17.81 -3.06 34.75
N LEU A 166 -18.99 -3.61 34.43
CA LEU A 166 -19.12 -4.97 33.91
C LEU A 166 -18.41 -5.13 32.56
N ALA A 167 -18.56 -4.15 31.66
CA ALA A 167 -17.88 -4.15 30.37
C ALA A 167 -16.35 -4.13 30.54
N LEU A 168 -15.83 -3.31 31.45
CA LEU A 168 -14.40 -3.24 31.76
C LEU A 168 -13.88 -4.56 32.38
N LEU A 169 -14.65 -5.18 33.28
CA LEU A 169 -14.31 -6.48 33.87
C LEU A 169 -14.28 -7.60 32.82
N ILE A 170 -15.27 -7.64 31.94
CA ILE A 170 -15.31 -8.61 30.84
C ILE A 170 -14.13 -8.38 29.90
N GLN A 171 -13.85 -7.13 29.51
CA GLN A 171 -12.74 -6.78 28.63
C GLN A 171 -11.39 -7.17 29.25
N THR A 172 -11.20 -6.91 30.54
CA THR A 172 -10.01 -7.33 31.29
C THR A 172 -9.88 -8.86 31.33
N GLY A 173 -10.97 -9.57 31.61
CA GLY A 173 -11.01 -11.03 31.58
C GLY A 173 -10.66 -11.60 30.21
N CYS A 174 -11.19 -11.01 29.13
CA CYS A 174 -10.87 -11.39 27.75
C CYS A 174 -9.40 -11.16 27.42
N TRP A 175 -8.81 -10.04 27.84
CA TRP A 175 -7.38 -9.76 27.68
C TRP A 175 -6.50 -10.78 28.39
N LEU A 176 -6.81 -11.08 29.66
CA LEU A 176 -6.08 -12.08 30.44
C LEU A 176 -6.18 -13.46 29.81
N ALA A 177 -7.38 -13.85 29.35
CA ALA A 177 -7.59 -15.11 28.64
C ALA A 177 -6.81 -15.18 27.32
N LEU A 178 -6.76 -14.08 26.55
CA LEU A 178 -6.00 -13.98 25.31
C LEU A 178 -4.49 -14.10 25.60
N LEU A 179 -3.97 -13.36 26.58
CA LEU A 179 -2.56 -13.44 27.00
C LEU A 179 -2.20 -14.84 27.48
N ALA A 180 -3.03 -15.47 28.33
CA ALA A 180 -2.84 -16.84 28.77
C ALA A 180 -2.80 -17.81 27.58
N LEU A 181 -3.65 -17.60 26.57
CA LEU A 181 -3.68 -18.42 25.36
C LEU A 181 -2.40 -18.27 24.53
N PHE A 182 -1.85 -17.05 24.40
CA PHE A 182 -0.54 -16.80 23.76
C PHE A 182 0.63 -17.46 24.51
N VAL A 183 0.60 -17.45 25.85
CA VAL A 183 1.61 -18.09 26.71
C VAL A 183 1.52 -19.62 26.62
N ILE A 184 0.32 -20.19 26.79
CA ILE A 184 0.10 -21.65 26.74
C ILE A 184 0.46 -22.22 25.36
N ARG A 185 0.17 -21.47 24.29
CA ARG A 185 0.44 -21.86 22.90
C ARG A 185 1.83 -21.44 22.42
N TRP A 186 2.74 -21.07 23.31
CA TRP A 186 4.07 -20.60 22.90
C TRP A 186 4.87 -21.62 22.06
N ARG A 187 4.71 -22.93 22.35
CA ARG A 187 5.45 -24.02 21.69
C ARG A 187 4.57 -25.19 21.20
N ARG A 188 3.25 -25.02 21.16
CA ARG A 188 2.31 -26.12 20.82
C ARG A 188 2.05 -26.18 19.31
N PRO A 189 1.69 -27.36 18.76
CA PRO A 189 1.36 -27.51 17.34
C PRO A 189 0.08 -26.76 16.97
N VAL A 190 -0.01 -26.36 15.70
CA VAL A 190 -1.08 -25.54 15.12
C VAL A 190 -2.42 -26.28 15.12
N ARG A 191 -3.47 -25.70 15.73
CA ARG A 191 -4.83 -26.27 15.75
C ARG A 191 -5.88 -25.20 15.45
N PRO A 192 -5.90 -24.68 14.21
CA PRO A 192 -6.62 -23.45 13.88
C PRO A 192 -8.14 -23.62 14.00
N GLY A 193 -8.67 -24.84 13.82
CA GLY A 193 -10.11 -25.10 13.92
C GLY A 193 -10.71 -24.93 15.33
N LEU A 194 -9.92 -25.12 16.39
CA LEU A 194 -10.37 -24.92 17.78
C LEU A 194 -9.95 -23.56 18.32
N GLU A 195 -8.76 -23.09 17.92
CA GLU A 195 -8.20 -21.84 18.42
C GLU A 195 -8.95 -20.63 17.83
N PHE A 196 -9.35 -20.68 16.56
CA PHE A 196 -10.08 -19.61 15.90
C PHE A 196 -11.42 -19.25 16.58
N PRO A 197 -12.35 -20.18 16.85
CA PRO A 197 -13.62 -19.84 17.50
C PRO A 197 -13.44 -19.32 18.93
N ILE A 198 -12.42 -19.79 19.66
CA ILE A 198 -12.11 -19.27 21.00
C ILE A 198 -11.63 -17.83 20.90
N VAL A 199 -10.66 -17.56 20.02
CA VAL A 199 -10.12 -16.21 19.81
C VAL A 199 -11.22 -15.27 19.30
N LEU A 200 -12.04 -15.72 18.35
CA LEU A 200 -13.21 -14.97 17.86
C LEU A 200 -14.19 -14.66 18.98
N GLY A 201 -14.54 -15.66 19.81
CA GLY A 201 -15.43 -15.46 20.95
C GLY A 201 -14.91 -14.44 21.95
N LEU A 202 -13.61 -14.49 22.29
CA LEU A 202 -12.98 -13.51 23.18
C LEU A 202 -13.00 -12.10 22.60
N ILE A 203 -12.64 -11.93 21.32
CA ILE A 203 -12.58 -10.61 20.68
C ILE A 203 -14.00 -10.06 20.47
N ALA A 204 -14.93 -10.88 19.98
CA ALA A 204 -16.32 -10.48 19.79
C ALA A 204 -16.94 -10.07 21.12
N LEU A 205 -16.76 -10.87 22.18
CA LEU A 205 -17.24 -10.53 23.51
C LEU A 205 -16.67 -9.17 23.92
N MET A 206 -15.36 -8.98 23.81
CA MET A 206 -14.68 -7.74 24.19
C MET A 206 -15.18 -6.50 23.43
N LEU A 207 -15.31 -6.58 22.11
CA LEU A 207 -15.73 -5.44 21.28
C LEU A 207 -17.22 -5.15 21.44
N PHE A 208 -18.08 -6.16 21.47
CA PHE A 208 -19.51 -5.97 21.68
C PHE A 208 -19.84 -5.50 23.10
N THR A 209 -19.16 -6.00 24.14
CA THR A 209 -19.37 -5.49 25.50
C THR A 209 -18.90 -4.05 25.64
N SER A 210 -17.83 -3.67 24.96
CA SER A 210 -17.40 -2.27 24.92
C SER A 210 -18.47 -1.41 24.23
N TYR A 211 -18.91 -1.81 23.04
CA TYR A 211 -19.96 -1.13 22.29
C TYR A 211 -21.26 -0.95 23.10
N PHE A 212 -21.78 -2.03 23.70
CA PHE A 212 -23.00 -1.96 24.50
C PHE A 212 -22.80 -1.23 25.81
N GLY A 213 -21.64 -1.37 26.47
CA GLY A 213 -21.31 -0.65 27.69
C GLY A 213 -21.33 0.86 27.48
N ILE A 214 -20.71 1.33 26.40
CA ILE A 214 -20.67 2.75 26.02
C ILE A 214 -22.05 3.24 25.54
N GLN A 215 -22.79 2.40 24.81
CA GLN A 215 -24.15 2.75 24.37
C GLN A 215 -25.08 2.98 25.56
N LEU A 216 -25.02 2.10 26.56
CA LEU A 216 -25.87 2.16 27.75
C LEU A 216 -25.44 3.31 28.68
N SER A 217 -24.13 3.59 28.83
CA SER A 217 -23.66 4.76 29.60
C SER A 217 -24.09 6.08 28.95
N GLY A 218 -23.97 6.20 27.62
CA GLY A 218 -24.40 7.39 26.89
C GLY A 218 -25.91 7.66 27.01
N GLN A 219 -26.74 6.62 26.88
CA GLN A 219 -28.19 6.74 27.11
C GLN A 219 -28.54 7.21 28.52
N ALA A 220 -27.81 6.75 29.53
CA ALA A 220 -28.01 7.15 30.90
C ALA A 220 -27.64 8.62 31.18
N LEU A 221 -26.58 9.11 30.55
CA LEU A 221 -26.10 10.48 30.68
C LEU A 221 -26.86 11.49 29.81
N GLN A 222 -27.87 11.04 29.05
CA GLN A 222 -28.52 11.81 27.97
C GLN A 222 -27.51 12.39 26.95
N SER A 223 -26.26 11.92 26.97
CA SER A 223 -25.27 12.23 25.97
C SER A 223 -25.58 11.34 24.76
N THR A 224 -25.99 11.99 23.68
CA THR A 224 -26.48 11.33 22.48
C THR A 224 -25.54 10.23 21.99
N SER A 225 -26.11 9.27 21.27
CA SER A 225 -25.53 8.09 20.63
C SER A 225 -24.17 8.27 19.90
N SER A 226 -23.70 9.51 19.69
CA SER A 226 -22.52 9.92 18.90
C SER A 226 -21.20 9.35 19.39
N SER A 227 -21.12 8.88 20.65
CA SER A 227 -19.92 8.29 21.24
C SER A 227 -19.45 7.03 20.51
N ASN A 228 -20.35 6.12 20.14
CA ASN A 228 -19.98 4.83 19.55
C ASN A 228 -19.42 4.92 18.13
N ALA A 229 -20.03 5.75 17.28
CA ALA A 229 -19.54 5.97 15.92
C ALA A 229 -18.20 6.71 15.94
N LEU A 230 -18.04 7.66 16.85
CA LEU A 230 -16.80 8.40 17.05
C LEU A 230 -15.67 7.46 17.49
N LEU A 231 -15.91 6.60 18.48
CA LEU A 231 -14.92 5.65 18.96
C LEU A 231 -14.52 4.61 17.94
N LEU A 232 -15.49 4.11 17.17
CA LEU A 232 -15.18 3.21 16.07
C LEU A 232 -14.34 3.93 15.01
N THR A 233 -14.60 5.22 14.76
CA THR A 233 -13.77 6.04 13.87
C THR A 233 -12.36 6.19 14.44
N GLU A 234 -12.18 6.60 15.69
CA GLU A 234 -10.86 6.71 16.32
C GLU A 234 -10.08 5.38 16.33
N ALA A 235 -10.74 4.27 16.61
CA ALA A 235 -10.12 2.94 16.58
C ALA A 235 -9.74 2.54 15.14
N LEU A 236 -10.56 2.88 14.14
CA LEU A 236 -10.25 2.65 12.74
C LEU A 236 -9.17 3.60 12.21
N ASP A 237 -9.07 4.82 12.72
CA ASP A 237 -7.99 5.78 12.42
C ASP A 237 -6.64 5.25 12.94
N ALA A 238 -6.65 4.66 14.14
CA ALA A 238 -5.49 3.94 14.67
C ALA A 238 -5.13 2.75 13.76
N ILE A 239 -6.12 1.97 13.29
CA ILE A 239 -5.90 0.89 12.31
C ILE A 239 -5.33 1.41 11.00
N LEU A 240 -5.83 2.53 10.48
CA LEU A 240 -5.45 3.10 9.19
C LEU A 240 -3.95 3.38 9.14
N ASN A 241 -3.38 3.85 10.25
CA ASN A 241 -1.93 3.98 10.38
C ASN A 241 -1.21 2.62 10.20
N PHE A 242 -1.75 1.53 10.75
CA PHE A 242 -1.23 0.16 10.56
C PHE A 242 -1.42 -0.40 9.14
N LEU A 243 -2.34 0.17 8.37
CA LEU A 243 -2.57 -0.18 6.96
C LEU A 243 -1.62 0.55 6.01
N VAL A 244 -0.94 1.61 6.45
CA VAL A 244 -0.01 2.39 5.62
C VAL A 244 0.99 1.53 4.85
N PRO A 245 1.68 0.52 5.44
CA PRO A 245 2.56 -0.36 4.68
C PRO A 245 1.84 -1.07 3.52
N TYR A 246 0.62 -1.56 3.72
CA TYR A 246 -0.17 -2.20 2.68
C TYR A 246 -0.56 -1.22 1.58
N LEU A 247 -1.02 -0.04 1.96
CA LEU A 247 -1.40 1.01 1.01
C LEU A 247 -0.19 1.48 0.19
N VAL A 248 0.96 1.62 0.84
CA VAL A 248 2.23 1.95 0.21
C VAL A 248 2.66 0.85 -0.76
N LEU A 249 2.59 -0.42 -0.33
CA LEU A 249 2.90 -1.57 -1.18
C LEU A 249 1.92 -1.69 -2.36
N GLY A 250 0.64 -1.39 -2.17
CA GLY A 250 -0.35 -1.33 -3.24
C GLY A 250 0.04 -0.31 -4.31
N GLY A 251 0.53 0.87 -3.91
CA GLY A 251 1.10 1.84 -4.84
C GLY A 251 2.33 1.32 -5.61
N VAL A 252 3.20 0.55 -4.95
CA VAL A 252 4.34 -0.10 -5.63
C VAL A 252 3.87 -1.16 -6.62
N GLU A 253 2.84 -1.93 -6.27
CA GLU A 253 2.25 -2.94 -7.16
C GLU A 253 1.65 -2.31 -8.42
N MET A 254 1.08 -1.10 -8.34
CA MET A 254 0.62 -0.35 -9.51
C MET A 254 1.77 0.04 -10.45
N ALA A 255 2.89 0.53 -9.93
CA ALA A 255 4.08 0.80 -10.74
C ALA A 255 4.60 -0.48 -11.40
N GLY A 256 4.57 -1.57 -10.63
CA GLY A 256 4.86 -2.89 -11.10
C GLY A 256 4.00 -3.35 -12.26
N LEU A 257 2.69 -3.21 -12.12
CA LEU A 257 1.71 -3.54 -13.13
C LEU A 257 2.03 -2.81 -14.45
N GLY A 258 2.35 -1.51 -14.37
CA GLY A 258 2.81 -0.73 -15.52
C GLY A 258 4.05 -1.34 -16.18
N LEU A 259 5.05 -1.76 -15.39
CA LEU A 259 6.25 -2.42 -15.90
C LEU A 259 5.94 -3.76 -16.58
N THR A 260 5.11 -4.62 -15.98
CA THR A 260 4.73 -5.92 -16.56
C THR A 260 3.95 -5.73 -17.86
N LEU A 261 3.02 -4.78 -17.91
CA LEU A 261 2.30 -4.42 -19.13
C LEU A 261 3.27 -4.00 -20.23
N THR A 262 4.22 -3.13 -19.89
CA THR A 262 5.27 -2.65 -20.79
C THR A 262 6.11 -3.80 -21.36
N GLN A 263 6.40 -4.81 -20.53
CA GLN A 263 7.13 -6.00 -20.94
C GLN A 263 6.32 -6.94 -21.81
N ALA A 264 5.03 -7.13 -21.52
CA ALA A 264 4.15 -7.93 -22.36
C ALA A 264 4.07 -7.33 -23.77
N ILE A 265 3.92 -6.00 -23.85
CA ILE A 265 3.95 -5.24 -25.11
C ILE A 265 5.31 -5.42 -25.80
N ALA A 266 6.41 -5.24 -25.07
CA ALA A 266 7.77 -5.41 -25.59
C ALA A 266 8.05 -6.84 -26.09
N GLY A 267 7.64 -7.86 -25.34
CA GLY A 267 7.83 -9.27 -25.66
C GLY A 267 7.03 -9.70 -26.89
N ARG A 268 5.80 -9.21 -27.04
CA ARG A 268 5.00 -9.38 -28.26
C ARG A 268 5.67 -8.70 -29.45
N MET A 269 6.16 -7.47 -29.28
CA MET A 269 6.90 -6.78 -30.33
C MET A 269 8.24 -7.43 -30.68
N LYS A 270 8.84 -8.24 -29.78
CA LYS A 270 10.05 -9.01 -30.07
C LYS A 270 9.80 -10.13 -31.09
N ASN A 271 8.58 -10.68 -31.09
CA ASN A 271 8.14 -11.72 -32.02
C ASN A 271 7.37 -11.15 -33.22
N ALA A 272 7.02 -9.87 -33.18
CA ALA A 272 6.54 -9.19 -34.37
C ALA A 272 7.63 -9.26 -35.44
N PRO A 273 7.27 -9.47 -36.73
CA PRO A 273 8.24 -9.51 -37.80
C PRO A 273 9.14 -8.28 -37.66
N GLU A 274 10.45 -8.50 -37.51
CA GLU A 274 11.41 -7.42 -37.39
C GLU A 274 11.06 -6.43 -38.50
N PRO A 275 10.79 -5.15 -38.20
CA PRO A 275 10.40 -4.21 -39.22
C PRO A 275 11.52 -4.21 -40.24
N GLY A 276 11.23 -4.84 -41.38
CA GLY A 276 12.23 -5.24 -42.35
C GLY A 276 13.17 -4.08 -42.65
N THR A 277 14.45 -4.39 -42.80
CA THR A 277 15.52 -3.43 -43.10
C THR A 277 15.08 -2.46 -44.21
N GLY A 278 14.68 -1.24 -43.84
CA GLY A 278 14.09 -0.29 -44.78
C GLY A 278 13.09 0.69 -44.17
N ARG A 279 11.99 0.95 -44.90
CA ARG A 279 11.01 2.01 -44.61
C ARG A 279 10.27 1.84 -43.28
N ALA A 280 9.95 0.60 -42.87
CA ALA A 280 9.23 0.33 -41.62
C ALA A 280 10.01 0.79 -40.37
N ARG A 281 11.32 0.50 -40.31
CA ARG A 281 12.19 0.99 -39.22
C ARG A 281 12.32 2.51 -39.22
N ARG A 282 12.39 3.16 -40.38
CA ARG A 282 12.41 4.64 -40.47
C ARG A 282 11.10 5.25 -40.02
N LEU A 283 9.96 4.65 -40.38
CA LEU A 283 8.64 5.08 -39.92
C LEU A 283 8.48 4.90 -38.41
N TRP A 284 9.03 3.82 -37.83
CA TRP A 284 9.02 3.63 -36.38
C TRP A 284 9.89 4.68 -35.66
N ILE A 285 11.12 4.90 -36.12
CA ILE A 285 12.00 5.95 -35.57
C ILE A 285 11.32 7.32 -35.70
N ALA A 286 10.73 7.63 -36.85
CA ALA A 286 10.02 8.88 -37.09
C ALA A 286 8.79 9.03 -36.19
N GLY A 287 7.97 7.99 -36.04
CA GLY A 287 6.81 8.00 -35.15
C GLY A 287 7.20 8.21 -33.69
N LEU A 288 8.22 7.49 -33.22
CA LEU A 288 8.74 7.66 -31.86
C LEU A 288 9.36 9.05 -31.65
N ALA A 289 10.07 9.57 -32.65
CA ALA A 289 10.61 10.94 -32.63
C ALA A 289 9.50 11.98 -32.55
N VAL A 290 8.44 11.85 -33.37
CA VAL A 290 7.29 12.77 -33.35
C VAL A 290 6.63 12.78 -31.97
N VAL A 291 6.44 11.60 -31.35
CA VAL A 291 5.86 11.51 -30.01
C VAL A 291 6.79 12.13 -28.96
N LEU A 292 8.05 11.73 -28.88
CA LEU A 292 8.97 12.20 -27.84
C LEU A 292 9.31 13.69 -27.98
N VAL A 293 9.64 14.13 -29.21
CA VAL A 293 9.95 15.54 -29.49
C VAL A 293 8.70 16.40 -29.38
N GLY A 294 7.54 15.95 -29.88
CA GLY A 294 6.28 16.67 -29.75
C GLY A 294 5.89 16.88 -28.29
N ARG A 295 6.03 15.85 -27.46
CA ARG A 295 5.83 15.95 -26.00
C ARG A 295 6.84 16.86 -25.34
N PHE A 296 8.13 16.75 -25.70
CA PHE A 296 9.17 17.64 -25.19
C PHE A 296 8.85 19.11 -25.52
N ILE A 297 8.45 19.40 -26.76
CA ILE A 297 8.03 20.75 -27.16
C ILE A 297 6.83 21.20 -26.32
N ALA A 298 5.78 20.39 -26.21
CA ALA A 298 4.56 20.74 -25.50
C ALA A 298 4.76 20.94 -23.99
N GLN A 299 5.63 20.14 -23.35
CA GLN A 299 5.83 20.14 -21.91
C GLN A 299 6.98 21.03 -21.43
N TRP A 300 7.95 21.35 -22.30
CA TRP A 300 9.12 22.15 -21.94
C TRP A 300 9.24 23.44 -22.74
N ILE A 301 9.05 23.40 -24.06
CA ILE A 301 9.30 24.56 -24.93
C ILE A 301 8.12 25.53 -24.90
N VAL A 302 6.89 25.05 -25.06
CA VAL A 302 5.69 25.90 -25.06
C VAL A 302 5.51 26.65 -23.73
N PRO A 303 5.60 26.02 -22.55
CA PRO A 303 5.49 26.74 -21.28
C PRO A 303 6.58 27.79 -21.10
N LEU A 304 7.79 27.53 -21.63
CA LEU A 304 8.91 28.45 -21.57
C LEU A 304 8.66 29.74 -22.35
N PHE A 305 7.92 29.66 -23.47
CA PHE A 305 7.50 30.83 -24.24
C PHE A 305 6.26 31.53 -23.67
N ASN A 306 5.39 30.80 -22.96
CA ASN A 306 4.17 31.37 -22.37
C ASN A 306 4.41 32.11 -21.04
N GLY A 307 5.60 31.98 -20.45
CA GLY A 307 5.91 32.59 -19.15
C GLY A 307 5.24 31.89 -17.97
N ASP A 308 4.70 30.68 -18.18
CA ASP A 308 4.25 29.81 -17.09
C ASP A 308 5.43 29.46 -16.17
N GLU A 309 5.20 29.15 -14.89
CA GLU A 309 6.27 28.98 -13.88
C GLU A 309 7.30 27.87 -14.22
N ILE A 310 8.34 28.23 -14.99
CA ILE A 310 9.50 27.37 -15.36
C ILE A 310 10.35 26.98 -14.13
N ALA A 311 10.17 27.65 -12.99
CA ALA A 311 10.91 27.38 -11.74
C ALA A 311 10.79 25.91 -11.30
N PHE A 312 9.59 25.32 -11.41
CA PHE A 312 9.33 23.91 -11.08
C PHE A 312 10.06 22.93 -12.02
N SER A 313 10.41 23.37 -13.24
CA SER A 313 11.09 22.55 -14.26
C SER A 313 12.59 22.44 -14.01
N TRP A 314 13.22 23.40 -13.32
CA TRP A 314 14.66 23.34 -13.01
C TRP A 314 15.02 22.24 -12.02
N GLY A 315 14.14 21.93 -11.06
CA GLY A 315 14.36 20.81 -10.15
C GLY A 315 14.43 19.47 -10.88
N ALA A 316 13.59 19.28 -11.90
CA ALA A 316 13.61 18.12 -12.77
C ALA A 316 14.94 18.00 -13.54
N VAL A 317 15.51 19.11 -14.04
CA VAL A 317 16.83 19.11 -14.70
C VAL A 317 17.94 18.71 -13.72
N VAL A 318 17.93 19.24 -12.49
CA VAL A 318 18.94 18.91 -11.47
C VAL A 318 18.89 17.42 -11.11
N ILE A 319 17.71 16.86 -10.87
CA ILE A 319 17.55 15.42 -10.60
C ILE A 319 18.04 14.59 -11.80
N ALA A 320 17.72 15.01 -13.03
CA ALA A 320 18.13 14.28 -14.24
C ALA A 320 19.65 14.25 -14.38
N LEU A 321 20.32 15.37 -14.10
CA LEU A 321 21.78 15.45 -14.10
C LEU A 321 22.40 14.57 -13.00
N LEU A 322 21.82 14.56 -11.80
CA LEU A 322 22.29 13.71 -10.69
C LEU A 322 22.12 12.22 -11.02
N LEU A 323 20.97 11.83 -11.57
CA LEU A 323 20.74 10.45 -12.06
C LEU A 323 21.69 10.09 -13.19
N LEU A 324 22.00 11.02 -14.10
CA LEU A 324 22.97 10.81 -15.17
C LEU A 324 24.38 10.59 -14.61
N VAL A 325 24.80 11.36 -13.60
CA VAL A 325 26.10 11.16 -12.92
C VAL A 325 26.16 9.80 -12.25
N ILE A 326 25.10 9.41 -11.53
CA ILE A 326 24.98 8.08 -10.91
C ILE A 326 25.06 6.98 -11.99
N PHE A 327 24.34 7.13 -13.09
CA PHE A 327 24.32 6.19 -14.20
C PHE A 327 25.68 6.06 -14.90
N VAL A 328 26.35 7.17 -15.18
CA VAL A 328 27.68 7.19 -15.81
C VAL A 328 28.72 6.55 -14.89
N ARG A 329 28.65 6.80 -13.59
CA ARG A 329 29.52 6.15 -12.59
C ARG A 329 29.21 4.66 -12.43
N ALA A 330 27.97 4.25 -12.67
CA ALA A 330 27.52 2.87 -12.60
C ALA A 330 27.82 2.03 -13.85
N GLN A 331 28.54 2.55 -14.86
CA GLN A 331 28.77 1.95 -16.20
C GLN A 331 29.43 0.54 -16.28
N ARG A 332 29.58 -0.15 -15.15
CA ARG A 332 29.69 -1.61 -15.09
C ARG A 332 28.70 -2.13 -14.05
N PRO A 333 27.37 -2.05 -14.28
CA PRO A 333 26.46 -2.76 -13.41
C PRO A 333 26.78 -4.24 -13.58
N SER A 334 26.79 -5.00 -12.49
CA SER A 334 26.69 -6.46 -12.60
C SER A 334 25.53 -6.80 -13.53
N PRO A 335 25.51 -7.99 -14.19
CA PRO A 335 24.27 -8.50 -14.77
C PRO A 335 23.13 -8.25 -13.78
N PRO A 336 21.96 -7.79 -14.25
CA PRO A 336 20.97 -7.22 -13.37
C PRO A 336 20.69 -8.19 -12.21
N ASP A 337 21.15 -7.84 -11.02
CA ASP A 337 20.87 -8.59 -9.80
C ASP A 337 19.42 -8.30 -9.45
N GLU A 338 18.61 -9.34 -9.30
CA GLU A 338 17.23 -9.20 -8.81
C GLU A 338 17.24 -8.40 -7.52
N LEU A 339 16.37 -7.38 -7.45
CA LEU A 339 16.15 -6.67 -6.21
C LEU A 339 15.66 -7.71 -5.20
N PRO A 340 16.33 -7.89 -4.05
CA PRO A 340 15.85 -8.82 -3.05
C PRO A 340 14.42 -8.45 -2.67
N TRP A 341 13.54 -9.45 -2.64
CA TRP A 341 12.10 -9.29 -2.39
C TRP A 341 11.77 -8.52 -1.10
N TRP A 342 12.71 -8.46 -0.15
CA TRP A 342 12.55 -7.77 1.13
C TRP A 342 12.85 -6.27 1.10
N ILE A 343 13.55 -5.74 0.08
CA ILE A 343 13.97 -4.31 0.08
C ILE A 343 12.76 -3.38 0.03
N VAL A 344 11.82 -3.62 -0.88
CA VAL A 344 10.61 -2.80 -1.03
C VAL A 344 9.74 -2.84 0.24
N PRO A 345 9.40 -4.02 0.80
CA PRO A 345 8.72 -4.11 2.09
C PRO A 345 9.47 -3.41 3.24
N ALA A 346 10.79 -3.50 3.29
CA ALA A 346 11.58 -2.85 4.33
C ALA A 346 11.51 -1.32 4.25
N LEU A 347 11.56 -0.74 3.04
CA LEU A 347 11.37 0.70 2.85
C LEU A 347 9.95 1.15 3.21
N ALA A 348 8.92 0.37 2.82
CA ALA A 348 7.55 0.64 3.20
C ALA A 348 7.37 0.60 4.74
N LEU A 349 7.98 -0.38 5.41
CA LEU A 349 7.97 -0.49 6.86
C LEU A 349 8.72 0.67 7.54
N MET A 350 9.82 1.16 6.94
CA MET A 350 10.56 2.32 7.45
C MET A 350 9.76 3.61 7.36
N LEU A 351 9.02 3.81 6.25
CA LEU A 351 8.07 4.90 6.12
C LEU A 351 6.94 4.81 7.16
N PHE A 352 6.65 3.62 7.68
CA PHE A 352 5.67 3.43 8.74
C PHE A 352 6.28 3.56 10.16
N ALA A 353 7.55 3.22 10.34
CA ALA A 353 8.18 3.14 11.67
C ALA A 353 8.08 4.44 12.47
N VAL A 354 8.21 5.61 11.82
CA VAL A 354 8.07 6.91 12.49
C VAL A 354 6.63 7.13 12.97
N PHE A 355 5.63 6.84 12.14
CA PHE A 355 4.21 6.92 12.54
C PHE A 355 3.90 5.97 13.68
N PHE A 356 4.43 4.76 13.64
CA PHE A 356 4.27 3.80 14.73
C PHE A 356 4.82 4.33 16.06
N VAL A 357 6.03 4.91 16.04
CA VAL A 357 6.64 5.50 17.24
C VAL A 357 5.80 6.68 17.74
N LEU A 358 5.30 7.54 16.86
CA LEU A 358 4.42 8.65 17.25
C LEU A 358 3.12 8.16 17.88
N GLN A 359 2.51 7.10 17.33
CA GLN A 359 1.29 6.50 17.88
C GLN A 359 1.53 5.84 19.23
N VAL A 360 2.62 5.09 19.39
CA VAL A 360 3.03 4.54 20.69
C VAL A 360 3.29 5.66 21.70
N ASN A 361 3.91 6.77 21.28
CA ASN A 361 4.15 7.92 22.15
C ASN A 361 2.84 8.59 22.58
N ALA A 362 1.89 8.76 21.66
CA ALA A 362 0.57 9.30 21.95
C ALA A 362 -0.23 8.39 22.91
N LEU A 363 -0.19 7.08 22.69
CA LEU A 363 -0.76 6.07 23.59
C LEU A 363 -0.20 6.22 25.00
N ILE A 364 1.13 6.26 25.13
CA ILE A 364 1.79 6.38 26.42
C ILE A 364 1.41 7.70 27.10
N ALA A 365 1.35 8.81 26.36
CA ALA A 365 0.91 10.10 26.89
C ALA A 365 -0.51 10.04 27.47
N GLN A 366 -1.45 9.42 26.75
CA GLN A 366 -2.84 9.25 27.20
C GLN A 366 -2.94 8.36 28.44
N LEU A 367 -2.19 7.26 28.49
CA LEU A 367 -2.09 6.40 29.67
C LEU A 367 -1.64 7.19 30.90
N PHE A 368 -0.55 7.94 30.78
CA PHE A 368 -0.05 8.75 31.90
C PHE A 368 -0.99 9.89 32.28
N ALA A 369 -1.74 10.45 31.32
CA ALA A 369 -2.75 11.46 31.62
C ALA A 369 -3.89 10.88 32.48
N VAL A 370 -4.38 9.68 32.15
CA VAL A 370 -5.41 9.01 32.97
C VAL A 370 -4.88 8.66 34.35
N VAL A 371 -3.64 8.15 34.44
CA VAL A 371 -2.99 7.91 35.73
C VAL A 371 -2.87 9.22 36.51
N ALA A 372 -2.46 10.31 35.89
CA ALA A 372 -2.37 11.61 36.56
C ALA A 372 -3.72 12.09 37.10
N ILE A 373 -4.78 11.99 36.31
CA ILE A 373 -6.14 12.33 36.74
C ILE A 373 -6.55 11.45 37.94
N ALA A 374 -6.34 10.14 37.86
CA ALA A 374 -6.70 9.20 38.91
C ALA A 374 -5.95 9.46 40.23
N PHE A 375 -4.72 9.97 40.17
CA PHE A 375 -3.90 10.32 41.33
C PHE A 375 -3.88 11.82 41.67
N ASN A 376 -4.75 12.63 41.05
CA ASN A 376 -4.82 14.08 41.22
C ASN A 376 -3.47 14.80 40.99
N LEU A 377 -2.67 14.30 40.04
CA LEU A 377 -1.42 14.91 39.57
C LEU A 377 -1.72 15.88 38.42
N ASN A 378 -0.87 16.89 38.23
CA ASN A 378 -1.02 17.85 37.13
C ASN A 378 -0.73 17.15 35.77
N PRO A 379 -1.73 16.97 34.89
CA PRO A 379 -1.54 16.32 33.59
C PRO A 379 -0.70 17.15 32.63
N ASP A 380 -0.62 18.47 32.80
CA ASP A 380 0.08 19.38 31.88
C ASP A 380 1.59 19.13 31.86
N LEU A 381 2.17 18.73 33.00
CA LEU A 381 3.60 18.44 33.09
C LEU A 381 3.95 17.17 32.30
N ILE A 382 3.08 16.17 32.36
CA ILE A 382 3.21 14.91 31.61
C ILE A 382 3.01 15.18 30.12
N PHE A 383 1.90 15.84 29.73
CA PHE A 383 1.65 16.22 28.35
C PHE A 383 2.80 17.06 27.79
N GLY A 384 3.36 17.98 28.56
CA GLY A 384 4.51 18.80 28.17
C GLY A 384 5.75 17.98 27.78
N ILE A 385 6.04 16.88 28.48
CA ILE A 385 7.15 15.97 28.14
C ILE A 385 6.85 15.24 26.83
N PHE A 386 5.66 14.66 26.71
CA PHE A 386 5.27 13.88 25.53
C PHE A 386 5.14 14.74 24.28
N VAL A 387 4.58 15.94 24.39
CA VAL A 387 4.49 16.91 23.31
C VAL A 387 5.89 17.32 22.85
N ARG A 388 6.84 17.57 23.77
CA ARG A 388 8.24 17.85 23.39
C ARG A 388 8.89 16.68 22.66
N LEU A 389 8.66 15.45 23.10
CA LEU A 389 9.19 14.25 22.45
C LEU A 389 8.56 14.02 21.07
N THR A 390 7.24 14.14 20.95
CA THR A 390 6.50 14.11 19.69
C THR A 390 7.02 15.16 18.73
N ASN A 391 7.16 16.41 19.21
CA ASN A 391 7.69 17.51 18.42
C ASN A 391 9.10 17.17 17.93
N ALA A 392 9.99 16.70 18.81
CA ALA A 392 11.36 16.32 18.44
C ALA A 392 11.41 15.21 17.38
N ILE A 393 10.55 14.19 17.48
CA ILE A 393 10.46 13.10 16.50
C ILE A 393 9.86 13.60 15.17
N SER A 394 8.89 14.51 15.24
CA SER A 394 8.24 15.10 14.06
C SER A 394 9.11 16.11 13.30
N LEU A 395 10.24 16.55 13.87
CA LEU A 395 11.15 17.51 13.23
C LEU A 395 11.75 16.98 11.92
N LEU A 396 11.92 15.66 11.81
CA LEU A 396 12.32 15.00 10.57
C LEU A 396 11.08 14.42 9.88
N PRO A 397 10.70 14.90 8.69
CA PRO A 397 9.69 14.24 7.89
C PRO A 397 10.07 12.77 7.68
N THR A 398 9.08 11.88 7.81
CA THR A 398 9.25 10.43 7.69
C THR A 398 9.98 10.01 6.40
N GLU A 399 9.68 10.72 5.30
CA GLU A 399 10.36 10.56 4.00
C GLU A 399 11.86 10.87 4.06
N THR A 400 12.25 11.92 4.79
CA THR A 400 13.67 12.31 4.95
C THR A 400 14.44 11.25 5.72
N PHE A 401 13.85 10.69 6.78
CA PHE A 401 14.45 9.60 7.54
C PHE A 401 14.67 8.36 6.66
N ALA A 402 13.64 7.93 5.93
CA ALA A 402 13.74 6.79 5.01
C ALA A 402 14.77 7.04 3.90
N ALA A 403 14.82 8.27 3.35
CA ALA A 403 15.78 8.66 2.33
C ALA A 403 17.23 8.61 2.85
N LEU A 404 17.50 9.16 4.03
CA LEU A 404 18.83 9.14 4.64
C LEU A 404 19.27 7.70 4.94
N PHE A 405 18.37 6.88 5.49
CA PHE A 405 18.68 5.47 5.75
C PHE A 405 19.02 4.72 4.46
N ALA A 406 18.20 4.86 3.42
CA ALA A 406 18.44 4.24 2.12
C ALA A 406 19.75 4.75 1.49
N LEU A 407 20.11 6.02 1.68
CA LEU A 407 21.36 6.60 1.21
C LEU A 407 22.56 5.94 1.88
N PHE A 408 22.54 5.83 3.20
CA PHE A 408 23.61 5.17 3.96
C PHE A 408 23.74 3.69 3.61
N LEU A 409 22.62 2.98 3.45
CA LEU A 409 22.61 1.58 3.04
C LEU A 409 23.16 1.41 1.61
N GLY A 410 22.76 2.28 0.68
CA GLY A 410 23.28 2.31 -0.69
C GLY A 410 24.77 2.60 -0.73
N LEU A 411 25.24 3.56 0.09
CA LEU A 411 26.65 3.90 0.23
C LEU A 411 27.46 2.73 0.80
N ALA A 412 26.96 2.07 1.85
CA ALA A 412 27.62 0.91 2.45
C ALA A 412 27.74 -0.25 1.45
N MET A 413 26.68 -0.53 0.69
CA MET A 413 26.69 -1.55 -0.36
C MET A 413 27.68 -1.21 -1.49
N TRP A 414 27.74 0.05 -1.90
CA TRP A 414 28.68 0.51 -2.91
C TRP A 414 30.13 0.43 -2.42
N LEU A 415 30.43 0.93 -1.22
CA LEU A 415 31.77 0.87 -0.62
C LEU A 415 32.22 -0.59 -0.46
N TRP A 416 31.35 -1.47 0.00
CA TRP A 416 31.66 -2.90 0.10
C TRP A 416 31.97 -3.54 -1.26
N ALA A 417 31.19 -3.21 -2.30
CA ALA A 417 31.47 -3.68 -3.65
C ALA A 417 32.79 -3.12 -4.20
N ALA A 418 33.08 -1.83 -3.96
CA ALA A 418 34.32 -1.18 -4.35
C ALA A 418 35.54 -1.81 -3.66
N ILE A 419 35.47 -2.06 -2.34
CA ILE A 419 36.51 -2.76 -1.57
C ILE A 419 36.73 -4.17 -2.14
N LYS A 420 35.67 -4.89 -2.49
CA LYS A 420 35.75 -6.22 -3.09
C LYS A 420 36.04 -6.23 -4.60
N ARG A 421 36.29 -5.07 -5.21
CA ARG A 421 36.48 -4.90 -6.67
C ARG A 421 35.38 -5.56 -7.50
N ARG A 422 34.15 -5.59 -6.96
CA ARG A 422 32.96 -6.12 -7.62
C ARG A 422 32.27 -5.02 -8.43
N PRO A 423 31.45 -5.38 -9.44
CA PRO A 423 30.68 -4.40 -10.18
C PRO A 423 29.67 -3.71 -9.26
N PHE A 424 29.17 -2.56 -9.71
CA PHE A 424 28.22 -1.77 -8.92
C PHE A 424 26.92 -2.57 -8.70
N PRO A 425 26.50 -2.81 -7.45
CA PRO A 425 25.31 -3.63 -7.19
C PRO A 425 24.05 -2.87 -7.59
N GLY A 426 23.19 -3.48 -8.40
CA GLY A 426 21.92 -2.87 -8.84
C GLY A 426 21.01 -2.45 -7.68
N ARG A 427 21.14 -3.11 -6.52
CA ARG A 427 20.44 -2.78 -5.26
C ARG A 427 20.84 -1.42 -4.71
N ALA A 428 22.14 -1.09 -4.76
CA ALA A 428 22.62 0.23 -4.35
C ALA A 428 22.09 1.30 -5.30
N LEU A 429 22.00 1.00 -6.61
CA LEU A 429 21.41 1.92 -7.59
C LEU A 429 19.97 2.28 -7.22
N PHE A 430 19.14 1.28 -6.95
CA PHE A 430 17.76 1.50 -6.52
C PHE A 430 17.69 2.36 -5.26
N LEU A 431 18.49 2.03 -4.23
CA LEU A 431 18.51 2.79 -2.99
C LEU A 431 18.96 4.25 -3.21
N PHE A 432 19.93 4.51 -4.09
CA PHE A 432 20.33 5.87 -4.43
C PHE A 432 19.24 6.64 -5.19
N VAL A 433 18.57 5.99 -6.17
CA VAL A 433 17.45 6.61 -6.90
C VAL A 433 16.33 6.95 -5.92
N PHE A 434 15.93 6.00 -5.07
CA PHE A 434 14.93 6.21 -4.02
C PHE A 434 15.33 7.35 -3.07
N SER A 435 16.56 7.34 -2.58
CA SER A 435 17.04 8.34 -1.61
C SER A 435 17.08 9.73 -2.21
N LEU A 436 17.60 9.85 -3.43
CA LEU A 436 17.62 11.12 -4.15
C LEU A 436 16.19 11.64 -4.35
N TRP A 437 15.27 10.75 -4.73
CA TRP A 437 13.87 11.07 -4.97
C TRP A 437 13.16 11.56 -3.70
N ALA A 438 13.21 10.78 -2.61
CA ALA A 438 12.55 11.10 -1.35
C ALA A 438 13.21 12.30 -0.65
N PHE A 439 14.54 12.44 -0.70
CA PHE A 439 15.24 13.58 -0.13
C PHE A 439 14.94 14.88 -0.90
N TRP A 440 14.90 14.83 -2.23
CA TRP A 440 14.55 15.98 -3.05
C TRP A 440 13.13 16.47 -2.74
N GLY A 441 12.17 15.54 -2.65
CA GLY A 441 10.79 15.86 -2.26
C GLY A 441 10.72 16.57 -0.90
N ALA A 442 11.53 16.15 0.08
CA ALA A 442 11.56 16.76 1.41
C ALA A 442 12.20 18.16 1.43
N VAL A 443 13.32 18.37 0.75
CA VAL A 443 14.06 19.66 0.79
C VAL A 443 13.39 20.72 -0.10
N THR A 444 12.60 20.29 -1.08
CA THR A 444 11.89 21.20 -1.97
C THR A 444 10.42 21.42 -1.60
N ARG A 445 9.96 21.00 -0.40
CA ARG A 445 8.59 21.31 0.03
C ARG A 445 8.32 22.82 0.08
N PRO A 446 7.06 23.27 -0.14
CA PRO A 446 6.68 24.67 0.03
C PRO A 446 7.16 25.22 1.38
N GLY A 447 7.77 26.41 1.38
CA GLY A 447 8.34 27.03 2.58
C GLY A 447 9.76 26.57 2.96
N ARG A 448 10.40 25.70 2.16
CA ARG A 448 11.83 25.33 2.33
C ARG A 448 12.75 26.15 1.41
N PRO A 449 14.06 26.22 1.70
CA PRO A 449 15.02 27.02 0.92
C PRO A 449 15.08 26.65 -0.57
N LEU A 450 14.89 25.36 -0.90
CA LEU A 450 14.85 24.89 -2.28
C LEU A 450 13.41 24.73 -2.82
N GLY A 451 12.41 25.36 -2.17
CA GLY A 451 11.01 25.28 -2.59
C GLY A 451 10.78 25.81 -4.02
N ALA A 452 11.61 26.74 -4.48
CA ALA A 452 11.58 27.22 -5.87
C ALA A 452 11.97 26.14 -6.90
N LEU A 453 12.72 25.11 -6.46
CA LEU A 453 13.09 23.94 -7.28
C LEU A 453 12.16 22.75 -7.01
N SER A 454 11.00 23.00 -6.39
CA SER A 454 10.05 21.96 -6.08
C SER A 454 9.54 21.28 -7.33
N PHE A 455 9.38 19.98 -7.19
CA PHE A 455 8.88 19.14 -8.24
C PHE A 455 7.56 18.56 -7.79
N ARG A 456 6.47 19.01 -8.40
CA ARG A 456 5.17 18.35 -8.21
C ARG A 456 5.15 17.06 -9.01
N TYR A 457 4.59 16.01 -8.43
CA TYR A 457 4.45 14.71 -9.11
C TYR A 457 3.66 14.78 -10.42
N GLU A 458 2.79 15.78 -10.57
CA GLU A 458 2.08 16.08 -11.82
C GLU A 458 3.04 16.34 -13.00
N HIS A 459 4.28 16.74 -12.71
CA HIS A 459 5.34 16.97 -13.69
C HIS A 459 6.28 15.77 -13.87
N PHE A 460 5.97 14.60 -13.29
CA PHE A 460 6.70 13.33 -13.51
C PHE A 460 6.85 13.00 -14.99
N SER A 461 5.74 13.15 -15.69
CA SER A 461 5.58 13.18 -17.14
C SER A 461 6.66 13.99 -17.87
N THR A 462 6.77 15.26 -17.50
CA THR A 462 7.69 16.26 -18.04
C THR A 462 9.16 15.86 -17.82
N PHE A 463 9.49 15.41 -16.60
CA PHE A 463 10.81 14.93 -16.25
C PHE A 463 11.24 13.68 -17.02
N MET A 464 10.37 12.66 -17.08
CA MET A 464 10.68 11.43 -17.79
C MET A 464 10.72 11.63 -19.31
N THR A 465 9.91 12.55 -19.85
CA THR A 465 9.97 12.91 -21.27
C THR A 465 11.35 13.50 -21.61
N LEU A 466 11.93 14.33 -20.73
CA LEU A 466 13.30 14.83 -20.89
C LEU A 466 14.32 13.67 -20.92
N ILE A 467 14.23 12.73 -19.98
CA ILE A 467 15.15 11.58 -19.92
C ILE A 467 15.02 10.70 -21.17
N LEU A 468 13.80 10.28 -21.53
CA LEU A 468 13.57 9.41 -22.68
C LEU A 468 13.98 10.08 -23.99
N THR A 469 13.68 11.37 -24.15
CA THR A 469 14.11 12.15 -25.32
C THR A 469 15.63 12.24 -25.38
N SER A 470 16.30 12.48 -24.25
CA SER A 470 17.77 12.52 -24.19
C SER A 470 18.39 11.18 -24.56
N ILE A 471 17.85 10.06 -24.06
CA ILE A 471 18.31 8.71 -24.42
C ILE A 471 18.07 8.44 -25.91
N PHE A 472 16.89 8.81 -26.43
CA PHE A 472 16.56 8.63 -27.84
C PHE A 472 17.50 9.42 -28.75
N VAL A 473 17.70 10.72 -28.48
CA VAL A 473 18.56 11.61 -29.26
C VAL A 473 20.02 11.14 -29.21
N THR A 474 20.56 10.84 -28.03
CA THR A 474 21.94 10.36 -27.91
C THR A 474 22.15 9.01 -28.61
N ALA A 475 21.20 8.08 -28.51
CA ALA A 475 21.27 6.81 -29.23
C ALA A 475 21.11 6.98 -30.74
N ALA A 476 20.28 7.92 -31.20
CA ALA A 476 20.09 8.25 -32.61
C ALA A 476 21.35 8.86 -33.22
N LEU A 477 21.93 9.88 -32.55
CA LEU A 477 23.16 10.54 -32.96
C LEU A 477 24.34 9.58 -33.01
N ALA A 478 24.46 8.69 -32.01
CA ALA A 478 25.49 7.65 -31.98
C ALA A 478 25.22 6.51 -32.99
N ARG A 479 24.11 6.54 -33.74
CA ARG A 479 23.65 5.48 -34.66
C ARG A 479 23.51 4.11 -33.99
N ARG A 480 23.21 4.07 -32.69
CA ARG A 480 23.10 2.85 -31.88
C ARG A 480 21.65 2.46 -31.57
N LEU A 481 20.66 2.94 -32.33
CA LEU A 481 19.26 2.56 -32.21
C LEU A 481 19.01 1.17 -32.82
N SER A 482 19.37 0.11 -32.10
CA SER A 482 18.99 -1.26 -32.48
C SER A 482 17.46 -1.44 -32.36
N PRO A 483 16.85 -2.41 -33.08
CA PRO A 483 15.43 -2.72 -32.96
C PRO A 483 15.01 -2.98 -31.51
N ARG A 484 15.84 -3.69 -30.74
CA ARG A 484 15.63 -3.91 -29.31
C ARG A 484 15.57 -2.60 -28.52
N ARG A 485 16.50 -1.67 -28.76
CA ARG A 485 16.51 -0.38 -28.06
C ARG A 485 15.33 0.51 -28.45
N LEU A 486 14.92 0.50 -29.71
CA LEU A 486 13.71 1.20 -30.17
C LEU A 486 12.45 0.65 -29.50
N LEU A 487 12.39 -0.67 -29.36
CA LEU A 487 11.30 -1.36 -28.68
C LEU A 487 11.26 -1.02 -27.19
N TYR A 488 12.39 -1.03 -26.49
CA TYR A 488 12.48 -0.57 -25.10
C TYR A 488 12.08 0.90 -24.94
N LEU A 489 12.54 1.79 -25.82
CA LEU A 489 12.17 3.20 -25.78
C LEU A 489 10.68 3.41 -26.06
N THR A 490 10.12 2.68 -27.02
CA THR A 490 8.68 2.73 -27.32
C THR A 490 7.87 2.24 -26.13
N ALA A 491 8.26 1.11 -25.55
CA ALA A 491 7.62 0.54 -24.38
C ALA A 491 7.72 1.50 -23.18
N ALA A 492 8.89 2.10 -22.92
CA ALA A 492 9.07 3.11 -21.89
C ALA A 492 8.25 4.40 -22.13
N THR A 493 8.07 4.79 -23.39
CA THR A 493 7.24 5.95 -23.75
C THR A 493 5.76 5.66 -23.56
N ILE A 494 5.31 4.43 -23.88
CA ILE A 494 3.94 3.98 -23.60
C ILE A 494 3.72 3.88 -22.09
N LEU A 495 4.70 3.36 -21.34
CA LEU A 495 4.64 3.35 -19.88
C LEU A 495 4.51 4.78 -19.35
N LEU A 496 5.34 5.70 -19.81
CA LEU A 496 5.27 7.09 -19.39
C LEU A 496 3.91 7.72 -19.71
N TRP A 497 3.38 7.44 -20.89
CA TRP A 497 2.05 7.87 -21.29
C TRP A 497 0.96 7.26 -20.39
N ALA A 498 1.06 5.98 -20.03
CA ALA A 498 0.17 5.37 -19.04
C ALA A 498 0.33 6.03 -17.66
N LEU A 499 1.57 6.34 -17.25
CA LEU A 499 1.90 7.03 -15.99
C LEU A 499 1.36 8.45 -15.88
N GLU A 500 1.05 9.08 -17.00
CA GLU A 500 0.50 10.44 -17.07
C GLU A 500 -1.01 10.51 -16.87
N PHE A 501 -1.74 9.48 -17.26
CA PHE A 501 -3.13 9.37 -16.88
C PHE A 501 -3.16 8.94 -15.43
N ARG A 502 -2.93 9.90 -14.53
CA ARG A 502 -3.05 9.71 -13.08
C ARG A 502 -4.40 9.08 -12.74
N ASP A 503 -5.45 9.45 -13.48
CA ASP A 503 -6.78 8.85 -13.39
C ASP A 503 -6.89 7.46 -14.02
N PHE A 504 -6.03 7.08 -14.97
CA PHE A 504 -5.96 5.71 -15.52
C PHE A 504 -5.00 4.79 -14.73
N LEU A 505 -4.10 5.31 -13.90
CA LEU A 505 -3.31 4.47 -12.99
C LEU A 505 -3.87 4.41 -11.59
N ALA A 506 -4.49 5.49 -11.13
CA ALA A 506 -5.43 5.45 -10.03
C ALA A 506 -6.70 4.69 -10.45
N ASP A 507 -7.07 4.71 -11.74
CA ASP A 507 -8.17 3.93 -12.32
C ASP A 507 -7.99 3.35 -13.74
N PRO A 508 -7.26 2.22 -13.91
CA PRO A 508 -7.07 1.58 -15.22
C PRO A 508 -8.35 0.94 -15.76
N LEU A 509 -9.39 0.90 -14.95
CA LEU A 509 -10.70 0.36 -15.30
C LEU A 509 -11.75 1.48 -15.43
N SER A 510 -11.36 2.76 -15.35
CA SER A 510 -12.28 3.89 -15.51
C SER A 510 -13.04 3.87 -16.84
N PRO A 511 -12.47 3.40 -17.97
CA PRO A 511 -13.23 3.23 -19.20
C PRO A 511 -14.28 2.11 -19.14
N LEU A 512 -14.09 1.12 -18.25
CA LEU A 512 -14.98 -0.04 -18.06
C LEU A 512 -16.02 0.18 -16.95
N PHE A 513 -15.70 0.98 -15.93
CA PHE A 513 -16.50 1.20 -14.73
C PHE A 513 -16.90 2.67 -14.49
N GLY A 514 -16.89 3.52 -15.53
CA GLY A 514 -17.29 4.94 -15.44
C GLY A 514 -18.69 5.19 -14.84
N LEU A 515 -19.52 4.15 -14.68
CA LEU A 515 -20.82 4.17 -14.00
C LEU A 515 -20.78 3.85 -12.49
N LEU A 516 -19.70 3.27 -11.95
CA LEU A 516 -19.61 2.73 -10.58
C LEU A 516 -18.69 3.53 -9.63
N GLY A 517 -18.17 4.69 -10.06
CA GLY A 517 -17.23 5.47 -9.26
C GLY A 517 -15.80 4.91 -9.37
N ALA A 518 -15.08 5.45 -10.34
CA ALA A 518 -13.73 5.06 -10.78
C ALA A 518 -12.74 4.63 -9.68
N GLY A 519 -12.51 5.49 -8.67
CA GLY A 519 -11.48 5.24 -7.65
C GLY A 519 -11.77 4.06 -6.71
N VAL A 520 -13.04 3.72 -6.50
CA VAL A 520 -13.45 2.63 -5.60
C VAL A 520 -13.19 1.27 -6.25
N ALA A 521 -13.40 1.17 -7.57
CA ALA A 521 -13.21 -0.06 -8.33
C ALA A 521 -11.75 -0.54 -8.32
N VAL A 522 -10.77 0.37 -8.37
CA VAL A 522 -9.35 0.00 -8.32
C VAL A 522 -8.90 -0.49 -6.97
N VAL A 523 -9.31 0.19 -5.91
CA VAL A 523 -8.93 -0.25 -4.57
C VAL A 523 -9.50 -1.66 -4.34
N SER A 524 -10.76 -1.90 -4.73
CA SER A 524 -11.38 -3.24 -4.70
C SER A 524 -10.63 -4.28 -5.54
N VAL A 525 -10.29 -3.95 -6.79
CA VAL A 525 -9.61 -4.88 -7.72
C VAL A 525 -8.16 -5.11 -7.31
N GLY A 526 -7.45 -4.08 -6.85
CA GLY A 526 -6.09 -4.17 -6.35
C GLY A 526 -6.01 -5.09 -5.13
N ILE A 527 -6.90 -4.90 -4.16
CA ILE A 527 -6.99 -5.78 -2.99
C ILE A 527 -7.36 -7.20 -3.42
N PHE A 528 -8.33 -7.35 -4.33
CA PHE A 528 -8.72 -8.66 -4.86
C PHE A 528 -7.54 -9.39 -5.52
N LEU A 529 -6.81 -8.75 -6.42
CA LEU A 529 -5.66 -9.33 -7.10
C LEU A 529 -4.53 -9.64 -6.12
N ASN A 530 -4.30 -8.79 -5.12
CA ASN A 530 -3.32 -9.02 -4.07
C ASN A 530 -3.66 -10.30 -3.29
N VAL A 531 -4.92 -10.48 -2.90
CA VAL A 531 -5.42 -11.66 -2.17
C VAL A 531 -5.37 -12.92 -3.02
N MET A 532 -5.76 -12.83 -4.29
CA MET A 532 -5.76 -13.98 -5.20
C MET A 532 -4.35 -14.44 -5.59
N SER A 533 -3.35 -13.54 -5.55
CA SER A 533 -1.94 -13.85 -5.85
C SER A 533 -1.04 -14.02 -4.60
N ALA A 534 -1.64 -14.04 -3.41
CA ALA A 534 -0.93 -14.00 -2.14
C ALA A 534 -0.05 -15.23 -1.86
N GLY A 535 -0.41 -16.39 -2.42
CA GLY A 535 0.26 -17.68 -2.26
C GLY A 535 1.76 -17.65 -2.56
N ASN A 536 2.15 -17.01 -3.66
CA ASN A 536 3.56 -16.86 -4.03
C ASN A 536 4.16 -15.56 -3.44
N ARG A 537 3.43 -14.44 -3.52
CA ARG A 537 3.92 -13.11 -3.11
C ARG A 537 4.31 -13.02 -1.64
N PHE A 538 3.48 -13.56 -0.75
CA PHE A 538 3.76 -13.57 0.69
C PHE A 538 4.33 -14.92 1.15
N SER A 539 4.80 -15.72 0.20
CA SER A 539 5.32 -17.06 0.42
C SER A 539 4.35 -17.95 1.23
N LEU A 540 3.03 -17.74 1.10
CA LEU A 540 2.04 -18.50 1.88
C LEU A 540 2.02 -19.98 1.52
N ASN A 541 2.57 -20.35 0.36
CA ASN A 541 2.69 -21.74 -0.06
C ASN A 541 3.96 -22.45 0.46
N THR A 542 4.93 -21.72 1.00
CA THR A 542 6.15 -22.35 1.53
C THR A 542 5.91 -22.88 2.95
N GLU A 543 6.67 -23.88 3.38
CA GLU A 543 6.73 -24.25 4.80
C GLU A 543 7.98 -23.65 5.43
N ALA A 544 7.81 -22.94 6.54
CA ALA A 544 8.91 -22.33 7.29
C ALA A 544 8.76 -22.70 8.76
N ARG A 545 9.85 -23.20 9.37
CA ARG A 545 9.84 -23.68 10.76
C ARG A 545 9.52 -22.59 11.77
N SER A 546 9.96 -21.35 11.52
CA SER A 546 9.73 -20.18 12.38
C SER A 546 8.40 -19.48 12.13
N PHE A 547 7.75 -19.74 10.99
CA PHE A 547 6.47 -19.11 10.62
C PHE A 547 5.65 -20.06 9.71
N PRO A 548 4.89 -20.99 10.31
CA PRO A 548 4.19 -22.04 9.58
C PRO A 548 3.23 -21.47 8.53
N ARG A 549 3.01 -22.21 7.43
CA ARG A 549 2.08 -21.82 6.35
C ARG A 549 0.70 -21.42 6.83
N GLN A 550 0.13 -22.19 7.76
CA GLN A 550 -1.20 -21.94 8.31
C GLN A 550 -1.26 -20.62 9.09
N SER A 551 -0.25 -20.36 9.92
CA SER A 551 -0.10 -19.12 10.69
C SER A 551 -0.02 -17.89 9.79
N ARG A 552 0.83 -17.98 8.75
CA ARG A 552 1.00 -16.92 7.74
C ARG A 552 -0.26 -16.61 6.98
N SER A 553 -0.96 -17.64 6.52
CA SER A 553 -2.18 -17.47 5.74
C SER A 553 -3.27 -16.80 6.58
N LEU A 554 -3.45 -17.21 7.84
CA LEU A 554 -4.42 -16.57 8.74
C LEU A 554 -4.07 -15.11 9.03
N MET A 555 -2.79 -14.81 9.34
CA MET A 555 -2.36 -13.42 9.54
C MET A 555 -2.60 -12.56 8.29
N TYR A 556 -2.30 -13.10 7.10
CA TYR A 556 -2.53 -12.41 5.83
C TYR A 556 -4.01 -12.10 5.60
N PHE A 557 -4.92 -13.08 5.76
CA PHE A 557 -6.35 -12.84 5.59
C PHE A 557 -6.91 -11.89 6.64
N GLY A 558 -6.45 -11.95 7.89
CA GLY A 558 -6.86 -10.99 8.90
C GLY A 558 -6.42 -9.58 8.56
N TYR A 559 -5.20 -9.41 8.04
CA TYR A 559 -4.70 -8.13 7.56
C TYR A 559 -5.49 -7.61 6.35
N ALA A 560 -5.74 -8.46 5.34
CA ALA A 560 -6.54 -8.11 4.17
C ALA A 560 -7.98 -7.72 4.56
N LEU A 561 -8.60 -8.43 5.50
CA LEU A 561 -9.92 -8.08 6.02
C LEU A 561 -9.89 -6.73 6.74
N LEU A 562 -8.91 -6.46 7.61
CA LEU A 562 -8.77 -5.14 8.25
C LEU A 562 -8.68 -4.00 7.21
N VAL A 563 -7.92 -4.21 6.13
CA VAL A 563 -7.82 -3.24 5.03
C VAL A 563 -9.19 -2.96 4.42
N VAL A 564 -9.88 -3.99 3.95
CA VAL A 564 -11.15 -3.83 3.23
C VAL A 564 -12.24 -3.29 4.16
N ILE A 565 -12.28 -3.72 5.43
CA ILE A 565 -13.24 -3.21 6.43
C ILE A 565 -13.03 -1.71 6.66
N THR A 566 -11.78 -1.29 6.83
CA THR A 566 -11.45 0.13 7.07
C THR A 566 -11.84 0.99 5.87
N ILE A 567 -11.57 0.51 4.64
CA ILE A 567 -11.96 1.24 3.42
C ILE A 567 -13.49 1.30 3.29
N ASN A 568 -14.21 0.21 3.59
CA ASN A 568 -15.68 0.21 3.60
C ASN A 568 -16.24 1.19 4.61
N TRP A 569 -15.66 1.29 5.81
CA TRP A 569 -16.06 2.27 6.81
C TRP A 569 -15.91 3.70 6.29
N LEU A 570 -14.75 4.05 5.74
CA LEU A 570 -14.49 5.39 5.21
C LEU A 570 -15.40 5.75 4.04
N ALA A 571 -15.59 4.77 3.14
CA ALA A 571 -16.51 4.90 2.03
C ALA A 571 -17.95 5.06 2.51
N ALA A 572 -18.35 4.51 3.66
CA ALA A 572 -19.68 4.66 4.25
C ALA A 572 -19.83 5.91 5.15
N SER A 573 -18.74 6.46 5.70
CA SER A 573 -18.78 7.62 6.62
C SER A 573 -18.64 8.99 5.94
N HIS A 574 -18.34 9.03 4.62
CA HIS A 574 -18.08 10.28 3.87
C HIS A 574 -16.92 11.08 4.46
N ASN A 575 -15.95 10.42 5.09
CA ASN A 575 -14.73 11.08 5.53
C ASN A 575 -13.85 11.44 4.32
N ALA A 576 -14.26 12.46 3.56
CA ALA A 576 -13.62 12.89 2.33
C ALA A 576 -12.17 13.30 2.57
N ASP A 577 -11.88 13.94 3.71
CA ASP A 577 -10.52 14.31 4.10
C ASP A 577 -9.66 13.08 4.35
N GLN A 578 -10.20 12.07 5.03
CA GLN A 578 -9.46 10.85 5.33
C GLN A 578 -9.35 9.89 4.12
N MET A 579 -10.36 9.86 3.25
CA MET A 579 -10.28 9.21 1.94
C MET A 579 -9.25 9.89 1.05
N ALA A 580 -9.19 11.23 1.08
CA ALA A 580 -8.14 12.00 0.41
C ALA A 580 -6.77 11.68 1.01
N GLN A 581 -6.63 11.59 2.35
CA GLN A 581 -5.39 11.16 3.00
C GLN A 581 -4.99 9.73 2.59
N ASN A 582 -5.92 8.78 2.48
CA ASN A 582 -5.63 7.43 2.01
C ASN A 582 -5.16 7.41 0.55
N ASN A 583 -5.85 8.16 -0.31
CA ASN A 583 -5.41 8.35 -1.67
C ASN A 583 -4.02 9.01 -1.70
N VAL A 584 -3.71 9.92 -0.79
CA VAL A 584 -2.38 10.53 -0.64
C VAL A 584 -1.35 9.50 -0.14
N VAL A 585 -1.68 8.56 0.74
CA VAL A 585 -0.77 7.51 1.21
C VAL A 585 -0.49 6.47 0.11
N THR A 586 -1.52 5.98 -0.57
CA THR A 586 -1.36 5.03 -1.69
C THR A 586 -0.63 5.69 -2.87
N ASN A 587 -1.03 6.91 -3.24
CA ASN A 587 -0.30 7.70 -4.23
C ASN A 587 1.12 7.98 -3.76
N GLY A 588 1.31 8.25 -2.47
CA GLY A 588 2.61 8.46 -1.83
C GLY A 588 3.49 7.22 -1.96
N GLY A 589 2.98 6.01 -1.74
CA GLY A 589 3.74 4.78 -1.96
C GLY A 589 4.15 4.55 -3.41
N PHE A 590 3.22 4.78 -4.34
CA PHE A 590 3.52 4.80 -5.77
C PHE A 590 4.58 5.85 -6.11
N GLN A 591 4.44 7.06 -5.58
CA GLN A 591 5.31 8.20 -5.87
C GLN A 591 6.71 8.08 -5.25
N ILE A 592 6.80 7.60 -4.01
CA ILE A 592 8.02 7.56 -3.21
C ILE A 592 8.80 6.27 -3.47
N ILE A 593 8.14 5.12 -3.70
CA ILE A 593 8.82 3.84 -3.94
C ILE A 593 8.58 3.34 -5.37
N GLY A 594 7.33 3.36 -5.85
CA GLY A 594 6.95 2.83 -7.17
C GLY A 594 7.66 3.53 -8.35
N LEU A 595 7.74 4.87 -8.34
CA LEU A 595 8.39 5.65 -9.39
C LEU A 595 9.92 5.44 -9.40
N PRO A 596 10.64 5.48 -8.26
CA PRO A 596 12.03 5.04 -8.21
C PRO A 596 12.26 3.62 -8.68
N LEU A 597 11.34 2.69 -8.39
CA LEU A 597 11.43 1.31 -8.87
C LEU A 597 11.27 1.23 -10.39
N ALA A 598 10.32 1.97 -10.96
CA ALA A 598 10.13 2.05 -12.40
C ALA A 598 11.33 2.70 -13.11
N LEU A 599 11.85 3.80 -12.56
CA LEU A 599 13.08 4.46 -13.02
C LEU A 599 14.27 3.50 -12.99
N TRP A 600 14.46 2.80 -11.88
CA TRP A 600 15.53 1.80 -11.75
C TRP A 600 15.38 0.69 -12.79
N ALA A 601 14.19 0.12 -12.97
CA ALA A 601 13.93 -0.94 -13.93
C ALA A 601 14.18 -0.50 -15.38
N LEU A 602 13.84 0.76 -15.71
CA LEU A 602 14.13 1.38 -17.00
C LEU A 602 15.64 1.56 -17.21
N ILE A 603 16.37 2.00 -16.19
CA ILE A 603 17.82 2.24 -16.24
C ILE A 603 18.61 0.93 -16.39
N THR A 604 18.23 -0.12 -15.64
CA THR A 604 18.91 -1.41 -15.67
C THR A 604 18.51 -2.28 -16.86
N GLY A 605 17.41 -1.94 -17.55
CA GLY A 605 16.85 -2.73 -18.64
C GLY A 605 16.37 -4.12 -18.19
N SER A 606 16.20 -4.33 -16.89
CA SER A 606 15.90 -5.64 -16.29
C SER A 606 14.41 -5.78 -16.03
N ALA A 607 13.76 -6.44 -16.98
CA ALA A 607 12.33 -6.72 -16.95
C ALA A 607 11.91 -7.79 -15.91
N THR A 608 12.76 -8.77 -15.59
CA THR A 608 12.36 -9.97 -14.84
C THR A 608 12.20 -9.78 -13.32
N MET A 609 12.09 -8.55 -12.81
CA MET A 609 12.47 -8.23 -11.43
C MET A 609 11.34 -7.99 -10.43
N MET A 610 10.10 -8.36 -10.77
CA MET A 610 8.98 -8.35 -9.81
C MET A 610 8.64 -9.73 -9.26
N GLY A 611 9.65 -10.53 -8.96
CA GLY A 611 9.47 -11.73 -8.14
C GLY A 611 8.74 -12.89 -8.82
N GLU A 612 8.55 -12.88 -10.14
CA GLU A 612 8.23 -14.10 -10.87
C GLU A 612 9.51 -14.87 -11.17
N SER A 613 9.90 -15.62 -10.15
CA SER A 613 10.52 -16.91 -10.35
C SER A 613 9.61 -17.78 -11.21
N ALA A 614 9.70 -17.62 -12.53
CA ALA A 614 9.77 -18.80 -13.36
C ALA A 614 11.04 -19.54 -12.94
N ARG A 615 10.94 -20.29 -11.83
CA ARG A 615 11.75 -21.49 -11.65
C ARG A 615 11.65 -22.18 -12.99
N LYS A 616 12.78 -22.36 -13.65
CA LYS A 616 12.93 -23.48 -14.57
C LYS A 616 12.30 -24.66 -13.84
N GLU A 617 11.18 -25.17 -14.35
CA GLU A 617 10.85 -26.58 -14.14
C GLU A 617 12.18 -27.30 -14.38
N PRO A 618 12.74 -28.03 -13.38
CA PRO A 618 13.81 -28.94 -13.72
C PRO A 618 13.20 -29.84 -14.78
N ASP A 619 13.76 -29.78 -15.99
CA ASP A 619 13.37 -30.64 -17.09
C ASP A 619 13.33 -32.06 -16.51
N ALA A 620 12.14 -32.63 -16.42
CA ALA A 620 11.95 -34.01 -15.95
C ALA A 620 12.62 -35.03 -16.89
N ARG A 621 13.35 -34.56 -17.90
CA ARG A 621 14.10 -35.33 -18.89
C ARG A 621 15.57 -35.52 -18.52
N ASP A 622 16.14 -34.77 -17.57
CA ASP A 622 17.53 -34.96 -17.16
C ASP A 622 17.74 -36.07 -16.10
N ASN A 623 16.67 -36.72 -15.65
CA ASN A 623 16.74 -37.90 -14.75
C ASN A 623 16.55 -39.25 -15.47
N LEU A 624 16.61 -39.28 -16.81
CA LEU A 624 16.68 -40.53 -17.58
C LEU A 624 18.07 -40.71 -18.18
N SER A 625 19.09 -40.78 -17.33
CA SER A 625 20.28 -41.56 -17.65
C SER A 625 19.97 -43.02 -17.35
N PRO A 626 20.08 -43.95 -18.31
CA PRO A 626 20.03 -45.36 -17.99
C PRO A 626 21.24 -45.70 -17.10
N ALA A 627 20.99 -46.40 -16.01
CA ALA A 627 22.03 -47.15 -15.33
C ALA A 627 22.61 -48.16 -16.33
N VAL A 628 23.90 -48.01 -16.62
CA VAL A 628 24.79 -49.10 -17.02
C VAL A 628 25.85 -49.21 -15.95
#